data_AF-A0A844BFS1-F1
#
_entry.id   AF-A0A844BFS1-F1
#
_cell.length_a   1.000
_cell.length_b   1.000
_cell.length_c   1.000
_cell.angle_alpha   90.00
_cell.angle_beta   90.00
_cell.angle_gamma   90.00
#
_symmetry.space_group_name_H-M   'P 1'
#
loop_
_entity.id
_entity.type
_entity.pdbx_description
1 polymer ?
#
loop_
_entity_poly.entity_id
_entity_poly.type
_entity_poly.pdbx_seq_one_letter_code
_entity_poly.pdbx_strand_id
1 'polypeptide(L)'
;MKLLPYGISGEEYVAFELSNSYLPLIILHDLRLEDEGLSAQKDCLIIMPKLCLNVYCKNLYGNITINQKGDFIRELNYNARGYKEGIYSQITQNTRYLVMVKRIGSESKKNGLFRASFEKYFDDNYKSVIVLANPKTIINAKYAPKVIKDQIIRSIS
;
A
#
# COMPACT_ATOMS: atom_id res chain seq x y z
N MET A 1 7.20 -8.18 -22.31
CA MET A 1 7.12 -8.38 -20.84
C MET A 1 8.22 -7.56 -20.17
N LYS A 2 7.94 -6.31 -19.78
CA LYS A 2 8.89 -5.36 -19.13
C LYS A 2 8.18 -4.63 -17.97
N LEU A 3 7.56 -5.36 -17.05
CA LEU A 3 6.84 -4.78 -15.90
C LEU A 3 7.60 -4.95 -14.56
N LEU A 4 8.57 -5.85 -14.51
CA LEU A 4 9.42 -6.10 -13.34
C LEU A 4 10.33 -4.92 -12.94
N PRO A 5 11.06 -4.25 -13.86
CA PRO A 5 12.04 -3.23 -13.44
C PRO A 5 11.39 -2.00 -12.81
N TYR A 6 10.11 -1.78 -13.08
CA TYR A 6 9.37 -0.60 -12.62
C TYR A 6 8.78 -0.76 -11.21
N GLY A 7 8.48 -1.98 -10.78
CA GLY A 7 8.12 -2.26 -9.38
C GLY A 7 9.34 -2.08 -8.50
N ILE A 8 10.45 -2.69 -8.92
CA ILE A 8 11.76 -2.61 -8.27
C ILE A 8 12.20 -1.16 -8.09
N SER A 9 12.12 -0.31 -9.12
CA SER A 9 12.52 1.10 -8.99
C SER A 9 11.72 1.88 -7.95
N GLY A 10 10.44 1.54 -7.75
CA GLY A 10 9.60 2.18 -6.74
C GLY A 10 9.95 1.73 -5.32
N GLU A 11 10.25 0.44 -5.15
CA GLU A 11 10.70 -0.13 -3.88
C GLU A 11 12.09 0.36 -3.50
N GLU A 12 13.02 0.44 -4.46
CA GLU A 12 14.36 1.02 -4.27
C GLU A 12 14.28 2.48 -3.82
N TYR A 13 13.38 3.27 -4.39
CA TYR A 13 13.16 4.66 -3.96
C TYR A 13 12.66 4.73 -2.52
N VAL A 14 11.67 3.92 -2.15
CA VAL A 14 11.17 3.85 -0.77
C VAL A 14 12.28 3.43 0.19
N ALA A 15 13.05 2.40 -0.17
CA ALA A 15 14.18 1.94 0.64
C ALA A 15 15.25 3.03 0.80
N PHE A 16 15.56 3.76 -0.27
CA PHE A 16 16.50 4.88 -0.25
C PHE A 16 16.06 5.97 0.71
N GLU A 17 14.82 6.47 0.59
CA GLU A 17 14.30 7.52 1.49
C GLU A 17 14.28 7.06 2.95
N LEU A 18 13.87 5.81 3.20
CA LEU A 18 13.85 5.25 4.56
C LEU A 18 15.24 5.06 5.15
N SER A 19 16.21 4.64 4.35
CA SER A 19 17.61 4.49 4.79
C SER A 19 18.23 5.83 5.22
N ASN A 20 17.74 6.94 4.67
CA ASN A 20 18.18 8.30 4.99
C ASN A 20 17.32 9.00 6.06
N SER A 21 16.31 8.31 6.62
CA SER A 21 15.36 8.91 7.57
C SER A 21 15.85 8.99 9.03
N TYR A 22 16.98 8.34 9.36
CA TYR A 22 17.49 8.15 10.72
C TYR A 22 16.48 7.55 11.73
N LEU A 23 15.36 7.01 11.25
CA LEU A 23 14.35 6.39 12.11
C LEU A 23 14.81 4.97 12.52
N PRO A 24 14.52 4.54 13.76
CA PRO A 24 14.73 3.15 14.17
C PRO A 24 13.70 2.25 13.50
N LEU A 25 14.04 1.73 12.33
CA LEU A 25 13.13 0.98 11.46
C LEU A 25 13.76 -0.35 11.03
N ILE A 26 12.90 -1.35 10.79
CA ILE A 26 13.24 -2.60 10.11
C ILE A 26 12.42 -2.64 8.81
N ILE A 27 13.08 -2.91 7.69
CA ILE A 27 12.42 -3.05 6.38
C ILE A 27 12.49 -4.51 5.96
N LEU A 28 11.35 -5.09 5.61
CA LEU A 28 11.24 -6.43 5.05
C LEU A 28 10.65 -6.34 3.65
N HIS A 29 11.37 -6.87 2.67
CA HIS A 29 10.98 -6.88 1.26
C HIS A 29 10.38 -8.24 0.85
N ASP A 30 9.55 -8.24 -0.19
CA ASP A 30 9.01 -9.43 -0.85
C ASP A 30 8.42 -10.48 0.13
N LEU A 31 7.54 -10.00 1.01
CA LEU A 31 6.91 -10.85 2.00
C LEU A 31 5.76 -11.64 1.40
N ARG A 32 5.74 -12.95 1.69
CA ARG A 32 4.59 -13.82 1.45
C ARG A 32 4.03 -14.31 2.78
N LEU A 33 2.78 -13.98 3.05
CA LEU A 33 2.03 -14.53 4.18
C LEU A 33 1.10 -15.63 3.71
N GLU A 34 1.00 -16.70 4.50
CA GLU A 34 0.10 -17.82 4.26
C GLU A 34 -0.65 -18.16 5.54
N ASP A 35 -1.97 -18.30 5.45
CA ASP A 35 -2.85 -18.67 6.55
C ASP A 35 -4.06 -19.45 6.01
N GLU A 36 -4.26 -20.68 6.48
CA GLU A 36 -5.41 -21.55 6.11
C GLU A 36 -5.74 -21.60 4.60
N GLY A 37 -4.70 -21.63 3.74
CA GLY A 37 -4.86 -21.68 2.28
C GLY A 37 -5.06 -20.32 1.60
N LEU A 38 -5.14 -19.23 2.37
CA LEU A 38 -5.02 -17.86 1.85
C LEU A 38 -3.54 -17.50 1.77
N SER A 39 -3.12 -16.97 0.63
CA SER A 39 -1.78 -16.39 0.47
C SER A 39 -1.89 -14.93 0.06
N ALA A 40 -1.02 -14.09 0.61
CA ALA A 40 -0.89 -12.70 0.24
C ALA A 40 0.58 -12.34 0.08
N GLN A 41 0.93 -11.79 -1.09
CA GLN A 41 2.26 -11.25 -1.36
C GLN A 41 2.26 -9.74 -1.16
N LYS A 42 3.38 -9.22 -0.66
CA LYS A 42 3.56 -7.82 -0.34
C LYS A 42 4.95 -7.34 -0.71
N ASP A 43 4.99 -6.16 -1.31
CA ASP A 43 6.20 -5.46 -1.74
C ASP A 43 7.12 -5.12 -0.54
N CYS A 44 6.60 -4.44 0.49
CA CYS A 44 7.41 -4.00 1.63
C CYS A 44 6.62 -3.85 2.95
N LEU A 45 7.18 -4.34 4.06
CA LEU A 45 6.71 -4.08 5.43
C LEU A 45 7.78 -3.33 6.22
N ILE A 46 7.39 -2.21 6.82
CA ILE A 46 8.25 -1.41 7.69
C ILE A 46 7.77 -1.60 9.12
N ILE A 47 8.69 -1.94 10.01
CA ILE A 47 8.41 -2.12 11.44
C ILE A 47 9.17 -1.06 12.22
N MET A 48 8.43 -0.31 13.04
CA MET A 48 8.91 0.71 13.97
C MET A 48 8.37 0.38 15.38
N PRO A 49 8.94 0.93 16.47
CA PRO A 49 8.57 0.56 17.84
C PRO A 49 7.07 0.64 18.19
N LYS A 50 6.29 1.48 17.51
CA LYS A 50 4.84 1.64 17.74
C LYS A 50 3.99 1.48 16.48
N LEU A 51 4.61 1.16 15.34
CA LEU A 51 3.93 1.19 14.05
C LEU A 51 4.50 0.13 13.10
N CYS A 52 3.61 -0.69 12.55
CA CYS A 52 3.84 -1.53 11.39
C CYS A 52 3.19 -0.86 10.18
N LEU A 53 4.02 -0.41 9.25
CA LEU A 53 3.59 0.26 8.03
C LEU A 53 3.70 -0.68 6.83
N ASN A 54 2.54 -0.94 6.26
CA ASN A 54 2.35 -1.77 5.08
C ASN A 54 2.51 -0.93 3.83
N VAL A 55 3.58 -1.12 3.06
CA VAL A 55 3.83 -0.32 1.85
C VAL A 55 3.56 -1.15 0.59
N TYR A 56 2.80 -0.56 -0.32
CA TYR A 56 2.56 -1.08 -1.66
C TYR A 56 3.11 -0.11 -2.69
N CYS A 57 4.03 -0.57 -3.53
CA CYS A 57 4.64 0.24 -4.57
C CYS A 57 3.91 -0.02 -5.89
N LYS A 58 3.39 1.03 -6.53
CA LYS A 58 2.75 0.94 -7.84
C LYS A 58 3.31 1.96 -8.80
N ASN A 59 3.86 1.46 -9.90
CA ASN A 59 4.24 2.28 -11.04
C ASN A 59 3.05 2.43 -12.01
N LEU A 60 2.04 3.19 -11.61
CA LEU A 60 0.91 3.50 -12.49
C LEU A 60 1.36 4.49 -13.57
N TYR A 61 0.90 4.32 -14.82
CA TYR A 61 1.13 5.26 -15.92
C TYR A 61 -0.20 5.88 -16.36
N GLY A 62 -0.13 7.03 -17.04
CA GLY A 62 -1.31 7.81 -17.44
C GLY A 62 -1.82 8.71 -16.31
N ASN A 63 -2.86 9.48 -16.59
CA ASN A 63 -3.48 10.34 -15.57
C ASN A 63 -4.42 9.50 -14.72
N ILE A 64 -4.27 9.57 -13.40
CA ILE A 64 -5.08 8.80 -12.45
C ILE A 64 -6.05 9.75 -11.77
N THR A 65 -7.33 9.43 -11.81
CA THR A 65 -8.38 10.11 -11.05
C THR A 65 -8.93 9.15 -10.01
N ILE A 66 -9.05 9.60 -8.77
CA ILE A 66 -9.73 8.85 -7.71
C ILE A 66 -11.07 9.51 -7.46
N ASN A 67 -12.14 8.78 -7.76
CA ASN A 67 -13.50 9.31 -7.65
C ASN A 67 -13.97 9.33 -6.18
N GLN A 68 -15.20 9.82 -5.96
CA GLN A 68 -15.82 9.89 -4.61
C GLN A 68 -16.05 8.53 -3.95
N LYS A 69 -16.15 7.46 -4.75
CA LYS A 69 -16.29 6.09 -4.26
C LYS A 69 -14.95 5.45 -3.91
N GLY A 70 -13.84 6.10 -4.26
CA GLY A 70 -12.50 5.54 -4.08
C GLY A 70 -12.01 4.68 -5.24
N ASP A 71 -12.70 4.69 -6.38
CA ASP A 71 -12.27 3.95 -7.57
C ASP A 71 -11.15 4.70 -8.27
N PHE A 72 -10.13 3.95 -8.68
CA PHE A 72 -9.02 4.45 -9.48
C PHE A 72 -9.40 4.38 -10.95
N ILE A 73 -9.46 5.53 -11.61
CA ILE A 73 -9.75 5.65 -13.03
C ILE A 73 -8.49 6.14 -13.72
N ARG A 74 -8.01 5.41 -14.71
CA ARG A 74 -6.89 5.81 -15.54
C ARG A 74 -7.36 6.38 -16.85
N GLU A 75 -6.77 7.50 -17.23
CA GLU A 75 -6.94 8.16 -18.50
C GLU A 75 -5.62 8.11 -19.28
N LEU A 76 -5.70 7.56 -20.49
CA LEU A 76 -4.59 7.47 -21.43
C LEU A 76 -4.93 8.30 -22.66
N ASN A 77 -4.03 9.21 -23.03
CA ASN A 77 -4.15 9.98 -24.26
C ASN A 77 -3.26 9.32 -25.31
N TYR A 78 -3.86 8.67 -26.31
CA TYR A 78 -3.15 8.10 -27.43
C TYR A 78 -3.76 8.64 -28.73
N ASN A 79 -2.94 9.27 -29.57
CA ASN A 79 -3.34 9.73 -30.91
C ASN A 79 -4.70 10.46 -30.97
N ALA A 80 -4.85 11.52 -30.16
CA ALA A 80 -6.05 12.37 -30.07
C ALA A 80 -7.35 11.69 -29.56
N ARG A 81 -7.31 10.41 -29.16
CA ARG A 81 -8.43 9.74 -28.49
C ARG A 81 -8.06 9.44 -27.04
N GLY A 82 -8.81 10.01 -26.10
CA GLY A 82 -8.72 9.69 -24.68
C GLY A 82 -9.42 8.36 -24.38
N TYR A 83 -8.74 7.42 -23.75
CA TYR A 83 -9.32 6.18 -23.25
C TYR A 83 -9.36 6.21 -21.72
N LYS A 84 -10.49 5.82 -21.14
CA LYS A 84 -10.69 5.70 -19.69
C LYS A 84 -10.97 4.26 -19.31
N GLU A 85 -10.29 3.79 -18.29
CA GLU A 85 -10.50 2.47 -17.71
C GLU A 85 -10.45 2.52 -16.18
N GLY A 86 -11.22 1.64 -15.55
CA GLY A 86 -11.11 1.39 -14.11
C GLY A 86 -9.90 0.50 -13.84
N ILE A 87 -9.09 0.89 -12.85
CA ILE A 87 -8.01 0.05 -12.32
C ILE A 87 -8.51 -0.59 -11.03
N TYR A 88 -8.13 -1.84 -10.81
CA TYR A 88 -8.41 -2.54 -9.56
C TYR A 88 -7.97 -1.71 -8.34
N SER A 89 -8.88 -1.53 -7.39
CA SER A 89 -8.63 -0.75 -6.19
C SER A 89 -7.64 -1.47 -5.27
N GLN A 90 -6.43 -0.94 -5.18
CA GLN A 90 -5.39 -1.46 -4.30
C GLN A 90 -5.78 -1.39 -2.82
N ILE A 91 -6.72 -0.50 -2.49
CA ILE A 91 -7.27 -0.38 -1.13
C ILE A 91 -7.97 -1.68 -0.73
N THR A 92 -8.73 -2.32 -1.64
CA THR A 92 -9.39 -3.59 -1.35
C THR A 92 -8.38 -4.70 -1.06
N GLN A 93 -7.26 -4.74 -1.78
CA GLN A 93 -6.16 -5.66 -1.50
C GLN A 93 -5.53 -5.37 -0.13
N ASN A 94 -5.28 -4.11 0.20
CA ASN A 94 -4.73 -3.69 1.49
C ASN A 94 -5.65 -4.09 2.65
N THR A 95 -6.96 -3.87 2.53
CA THR A 95 -7.94 -4.23 3.56
C THR A 95 -7.93 -5.74 3.82
N ARG A 96 -7.90 -6.57 2.77
CA ARG A 96 -7.82 -8.03 2.91
C ARG A 96 -6.56 -8.47 3.65
N TYR A 97 -5.42 -7.85 3.32
CA TYR A 97 -4.16 -8.13 3.99
C TYR A 97 -4.19 -7.75 5.48
N LEU A 98 -4.70 -6.56 5.82
CA LEU A 98 -4.80 -6.13 7.21
C LEU A 98 -5.72 -7.03 8.03
N VAL A 99 -6.84 -7.49 7.45
CA VAL A 99 -7.73 -8.47 8.09
C VAL A 99 -7.01 -9.78 8.37
N MET A 100 -6.22 -10.28 7.42
CA MET A 100 -5.40 -11.49 7.59
C MET A 100 -4.35 -11.31 8.70
N VAL A 101 -3.60 -10.20 8.70
CA VAL A 101 -2.61 -9.91 9.75
C VAL A 101 -3.25 -9.80 11.13
N LYS A 102 -4.43 -9.15 11.21
CA LYS A 102 -5.19 -9.05 12.46
C LYS A 102 -5.58 -10.44 12.97
N ARG A 103 -6.08 -11.29 12.07
CA ARG A 103 -6.47 -12.67 12.39
C ARG A 103 -5.29 -13.49 12.93
N ILE A 104 -4.23 -13.62 12.14
CA ILE A 104 -3.02 -14.37 12.51
C ILE A 104 -2.45 -13.83 13.83
N GLY A 105 -2.36 -12.51 13.95
CA GLY A 105 -1.86 -11.83 15.15
C GLY A 105 -2.68 -12.15 16.38
N SER A 106 -4.02 -12.11 16.28
CA SER A 106 -4.95 -12.43 17.35
C SER A 106 -4.88 -13.90 17.76
N GLU A 107 -4.86 -14.82 16.80
CA GLU A 107 -4.82 -16.27 17.05
C GLU A 107 -3.49 -16.72 17.65
N SER A 108 -2.39 -16.02 17.35
CA SER A 108 -1.09 -16.27 17.98
C SER A 108 -1.06 -15.97 19.48
N LYS A 109 -2.02 -15.19 20.02
CA LYS A 109 -2.07 -14.83 21.44
C LYS A 109 -2.83 -15.88 22.25
N LYS A 110 -2.09 -16.64 23.06
CA LYS A 110 -2.65 -17.67 23.95
C LYS A 110 -3.56 -17.13 25.06
N ASN A 111 -3.36 -15.88 25.48
CA ASN A 111 -4.12 -15.27 26.58
C ASN A 111 -5.11 -14.22 26.04
N GLY A 112 -6.38 -14.37 26.43
CA GLY A 112 -7.49 -13.53 25.96
C GLY A 112 -7.33 -12.04 26.26
N LEU A 113 -6.67 -11.65 27.35
CA LEU A 113 -6.41 -10.24 27.67
C LEU A 113 -5.43 -9.61 26.67
N PHE A 114 -4.35 -10.32 26.34
CA PHE A 114 -3.38 -9.86 25.35
C PHE A 114 -3.98 -9.83 23.94
N ARG A 115 -4.86 -10.79 23.62
CA ARG A 115 -5.61 -10.79 22.37
C ARG A 115 -6.53 -9.57 22.26
N ALA A 116 -7.34 -9.30 23.29
CA ALA A 116 -8.23 -8.15 23.30
C ALA A 116 -7.47 -6.81 23.21
N SER A 117 -6.34 -6.69 23.91
CA SER A 117 -5.47 -5.53 23.81
C SER A 117 -4.91 -5.36 22.38
N PHE A 118 -4.41 -6.44 21.78
CA PHE A 118 -3.91 -6.43 20.41
C PHE A 118 -4.99 -5.99 19.42
N GLU A 119 -6.19 -6.57 19.48
CA GLU A 119 -7.30 -6.24 18.57
C GLU A 119 -7.75 -4.79 18.69
N LYS A 120 -7.75 -4.25 19.92
CA LYS A 120 -8.12 -2.86 20.23
C LYS A 120 -7.15 -1.85 19.63
N TYR A 121 -5.84 -2.10 19.71
CA TYR A 121 -4.81 -1.18 19.20
C TYR A 121 -4.34 -1.52 17.78
N PHE A 122 -4.93 -2.53 17.15
CA PHE A 122 -4.49 -3.01 15.84
C PHE A 122 -4.54 -1.90 14.79
N ASP A 123 -5.68 -1.23 14.65
CA ASP A 123 -5.87 -0.26 13.58
C ASP A 123 -5.00 0.98 13.77
N ASP A 124 -4.53 1.27 14.99
CA ASP A 124 -3.58 2.35 15.29
C ASP A 124 -2.14 1.95 14.99
N ASN A 125 -1.77 0.70 15.29
CA ASN A 125 -0.41 0.19 15.15
C ASN A 125 -0.14 -0.44 13.78
N TYR A 126 -1.15 -0.76 12.98
CA TYR A 126 -1.01 -1.37 11.65
C TYR A 126 -1.67 -0.48 10.61
N LYS A 127 -0.86 0.27 9.88
CA LYS A 127 -1.32 1.18 8.81
C LYS A 127 -0.84 0.69 7.46
N SER A 128 -1.50 1.14 6.40
CA SER A 128 -1.12 0.84 5.01
C SER A 128 -0.98 2.11 4.19
N VAL A 129 0.01 2.15 3.31
CA VAL A 129 0.22 3.23 2.34
C VAL A 129 0.50 2.65 0.96
N ILE A 130 0.07 3.37 -0.07
CA ILE A 130 0.31 3.10 -1.47
C ILE A 130 1.27 4.18 -1.96
N VAL A 131 2.47 3.77 -2.34
CA VAL A 131 3.47 4.63 -2.95
C VAL A 131 3.32 4.56 -4.45
N LEU A 132 3.01 5.70 -5.06
CA LEU A 132 2.93 5.85 -6.50
C LEU A 132 4.29 6.31 -7.01
N ALA A 133 5.03 5.35 -7.56
CA ALA A 133 6.44 5.48 -7.89
C ALA A 133 6.70 6.21 -9.22
N ASN A 134 5.66 6.43 -10.05
CA ASN A 134 5.84 7.13 -11.32
C ASN A 134 5.75 8.65 -11.13
N PRO A 135 6.85 9.43 -11.21
CA PRO A 135 6.79 10.88 -11.05
C PRO A 135 6.01 11.56 -12.19
N LYS A 136 5.92 10.92 -13.37
CA LYS A 136 5.20 11.46 -14.54
C LYS A 136 3.69 11.33 -14.45
N THR A 137 3.19 10.59 -13.47
CA THR A 137 1.76 10.33 -13.32
C THR A 137 1.08 11.47 -12.58
N ILE A 138 0.12 12.12 -13.25
CA ILE A 138 -0.74 13.13 -12.63
C ILE A 138 -1.83 12.39 -11.85
N ILE A 139 -2.02 12.79 -10.58
CA ILE A 139 -3.04 12.20 -9.72
C ILE A 139 -4.03 13.28 -9.31
N ASN A 140 -5.29 13.08 -9.69
CA ASN A 140 -6.41 13.88 -9.23
C ASN A 140 -7.18 13.12 -8.13
N ALA A 141 -6.91 13.49 -6.88
CA ALA A 141 -7.59 12.96 -5.70
C ALA A 141 -8.51 14.00 -5.02
N LYS A 142 -8.92 15.06 -5.75
CA LYS A 142 -9.72 16.17 -5.20
C LYS A 142 -10.97 15.65 -4.46
N TYR A 143 -11.66 14.72 -5.11
CA TYR A 143 -12.92 14.14 -4.63
C TYR A 143 -12.75 12.81 -3.91
N ALA A 144 -11.53 12.30 -3.76
CA ALA A 144 -11.30 11.04 -3.08
C ALA A 144 -11.73 11.12 -1.60
N PRO A 145 -12.20 10.03 -1.00
CA PRO A 145 -12.36 9.92 0.45
C PRO A 145 -11.08 10.26 1.21
N LYS A 146 -11.18 10.94 2.36
CA LYS A 146 -10.02 11.31 3.19
C LYS A 146 -9.14 10.10 3.54
N VAL A 147 -9.78 9.00 3.94
CA VAL A 147 -9.10 7.73 4.27
C VAL A 147 -8.24 7.18 3.13
N ILE A 148 -8.57 7.50 1.87
CA ILE A 148 -7.79 7.09 0.70
C ILE A 148 -6.64 8.07 0.45
N LYS A 149 -6.88 9.38 0.59
CA LYS A 149 -5.84 10.40 0.45
C LYS A 149 -4.72 10.18 1.45
N ASP A 150 -5.06 9.88 2.70
CA ASP A 150 -4.11 9.66 3.79
C ASP A 150 -3.24 8.42 3.57
N GLN A 151 -3.64 7.51 2.67
CA GLN A 151 -2.88 6.31 2.31
C GLN A 151 -2.03 6.50 1.06
N ILE A 152 -2.14 7.61 0.32
CA ILE A 152 -1.42 7.77 -0.95
C ILE A 152 -0.21 8.67 -0.76
N ILE A 153 0.95 8.10 -1.08
CA ILE A 153 2.23 8.82 -1.12
C ILE A 153 2.65 8.91 -2.59
N ARG A 154 3.02 10.12 -3.02
CA ARG A 154 3.61 10.37 -4.33
C ARG A 154 5.12 10.40 -4.20
N SER A 155 5.81 9.66 -5.06
CA SER A 155 7.23 9.96 -5.31
C SER A 155 7.31 11.29 -6.05
N ILE A 156 8.03 12.26 -5.49
CA ILE A 156 8.37 13.51 -6.15
C ILE A 156 9.88 13.46 -6.34
N SER A 157 10.32 13.00 -7.52
CA SER A 157 11.70 13.16 -7.97
C SER A 157 11.73 14.03 -9.22
#